data_AF-A0A6I1NNY0-F1
#
_entry.id   AF-A0A6I1NNY0-F1
#
_cell.length_a   1.000
_cell.length_b   1.000
_cell.length_c   1.000
_cell.angle_alpha   90.00
_cell.angle_beta   90.00
_cell.angle_gamma   90.00
#
_symmetry.space_group_name_H-M   'P 1'
#
loop_
_entity.id
_entity.type
_entity.pdbx_description
1 polymer ?
#
loop_
_entity_poly.entity_id
_entity_poly.type
_entity_poly.pdbx_seq_one_letter_code
_entity_poly.pdbx_strand_id
1 'polypeptide(L)'
;MNVSSATPRTGKIASNTERLLILSSSLIVVAILGIVTYLLIREHAAAEQAATRAANNIVQLIDADVLRNVELYDLSLKGLISAAQRDDLKDASASIRHLALFDRATAAPYKGDILLLDRHGDVLADSASVVPRTGNYADRE
;
A
#
# COMPACT_ATOMS: atom_id res chain seq x y z
N MET A 1 -1.57 -100.25 -19.43
CA MET A 1 -0.74 -99.28 -18.67
C MET A 1 -1.61 -98.06 -18.40
N ASN A 2 -1.78 -97.71 -17.13
CA ASN A 2 -2.74 -96.75 -16.62
C ASN A 2 -2.09 -95.36 -16.54
N VAL A 3 -2.70 -94.31 -17.11
CA VAL A 3 -2.26 -92.92 -16.89
C VAL A 3 -3.42 -92.11 -16.33
N SER A 4 -3.32 -91.83 -15.03
CA SER A 4 -4.23 -90.98 -14.26
C SER A 4 -4.26 -89.55 -14.81
N SER A 5 -5.45 -89.07 -15.16
CA SER A 5 -5.73 -87.64 -15.33
C SER A 5 -6.20 -87.06 -14.00
N ALA A 6 -5.43 -86.12 -13.42
CA ALA A 6 -5.84 -85.31 -12.28
C ALA A 6 -5.98 -83.83 -12.71
N THR A 7 -7.20 -83.32 -12.56
CA THR A 7 -7.68 -81.96 -12.83
C THR A 7 -6.97 -80.86 -12.03
N PRO A 8 -6.84 -79.62 -12.56
CA PRO A 8 -6.28 -78.50 -11.83
C PRO A 8 -7.29 -77.97 -10.80
N ARG A 9 -6.83 -77.77 -9.56
CA ARG A 9 -7.59 -77.08 -8.50
C ARG A 9 -7.33 -75.58 -8.58
N THR A 10 -8.25 -74.83 -9.19
CA THR A 10 -8.25 -73.36 -9.15
C THR A 10 -8.87 -72.90 -7.83
N GLY A 11 -8.03 -72.59 -6.85
CA GLY A 11 -8.44 -72.14 -5.52
C GLY A 11 -8.89 -70.68 -5.49
N LYS A 12 -10.02 -70.42 -4.83
CA LYS A 12 -10.63 -69.11 -4.52
C LYS A 12 -9.72 -68.19 -3.69
N ILE A 13 -8.67 -67.60 -4.28
CA ILE A 13 -7.78 -66.63 -3.61
C ILE A 13 -8.07 -65.17 -4.02
N ALA A 14 -8.75 -64.94 -5.15
CA ALA A 14 -8.90 -63.61 -5.75
C ALA A 14 -9.68 -62.57 -4.90
N SER A 15 -10.74 -62.97 -4.19
CA SER A 15 -11.67 -62.03 -3.53
C SER A 15 -11.05 -61.22 -2.38
N ASN A 16 -10.12 -61.80 -1.62
CA ASN A 16 -9.56 -61.13 -0.45
C ASN A 16 -8.44 -60.17 -0.85
N THR A 17 -7.64 -60.54 -1.85
CA THR A 17 -6.58 -59.70 -2.40
C THR A 17 -7.15 -58.48 -3.11
N GLU A 18 -8.23 -58.62 -3.88
CA GLU A 18 -8.90 -57.50 -4.54
C GLU A 18 -9.46 -56.48 -3.53
N ARG A 19 -10.13 -56.97 -2.46
CA ARG A 19 -10.59 -56.11 -1.37
C ARG A 19 -9.44 -55.39 -0.65
N LEU A 20 -8.32 -56.07 -0.44
CA LEU A 20 -7.14 -55.48 0.21
C LEU A 20 -6.52 -54.36 -0.64
N LEU A 21 -6.47 -54.54 -1.96
CA LEU A 21 -5.99 -53.52 -2.89
C LEU A 21 -6.93 -52.30 -2.94
N ILE A 22 -8.25 -52.53 -2.99
CA ILE A 22 -9.23 -51.43 -2.95
C ILE A 22 -9.13 -50.64 -1.64
N LEU A 23 -8.99 -51.34 -0.51
CA LEU A 23 -8.84 -50.70 0.80
C LEU A 23 -7.55 -49.90 0.89
N SER A 24 -6.41 -50.43 0.41
CA SER A 24 -5.13 -49.72 0.47
C SER A 24 -5.11 -48.50 -0.45
N SER A 25 -5.64 -48.61 -1.68
CA SER A 25 -5.78 -47.47 -2.59
C SER A 25 -6.70 -46.40 -2.00
N SER A 26 -7.84 -46.80 -1.44
CA SER A 26 -8.78 -45.85 -0.81
C SER A 26 -8.15 -45.15 0.39
N LEU A 27 -7.40 -45.89 1.22
CA LEU A 27 -6.69 -45.33 2.37
C LEU A 27 -5.67 -44.27 1.95
N ILE A 28 -4.92 -44.52 0.87
CA ILE A 28 -3.94 -43.57 0.33
C ILE A 28 -4.64 -42.29 -0.15
N VAL A 29 -5.77 -42.41 -0.88
CA VAL A 29 -6.53 -41.24 -1.32
C VAL A 29 -7.00 -40.42 -0.13
N VAL A 30 -7.56 -41.07 0.90
CA VAL A 30 -7.99 -40.38 2.13
C VAL A 30 -6.82 -39.70 2.84
N ALA A 31 -5.66 -40.35 2.91
CA ALA A 31 -4.46 -39.77 3.52
C ALA A 31 -3.99 -38.51 2.76
N ILE A 32 -3.93 -38.57 1.42
CA ILE A 32 -3.57 -37.42 0.59
C ILE A 32 -4.57 -36.27 0.77
N LEU A 33 -5.87 -36.56 0.71
CA LEU A 33 -6.90 -35.56 0.92
C LEU A 33 -6.77 -34.91 2.31
N GLY A 34 -6.55 -35.70 3.36
CA GLY A 34 -6.32 -35.19 4.70
C GLY A 34 -5.11 -34.24 4.79
N ILE A 35 -3.99 -34.62 4.18
CA ILE A 35 -2.77 -33.78 4.15
C ILE A 35 -3.03 -32.48 3.37
N VAL A 36 -3.65 -32.56 2.19
CA VAL A 36 -3.95 -31.39 1.37
C VAL A 36 -4.90 -30.45 2.11
N THR A 37 -5.97 -30.97 2.71
CA THR A 37 -6.90 -30.16 3.52
C THR A 37 -6.17 -29.47 4.68
N TYR A 38 -5.32 -30.20 5.40
CA TYR A 38 -4.52 -29.62 6.48
C TYR A 38 -3.59 -28.50 5.99
N LEU A 39 -2.89 -28.72 4.86
CA LEU A 39 -2.02 -27.71 4.26
C LEU A 39 -2.81 -26.47 3.83
N LEU A 40 -3.96 -26.65 3.19
CA LEU A 40 -4.81 -25.54 2.78
C LEU A 40 -5.26 -24.70 3.98
N ILE A 41 -5.75 -25.32 5.07
CA ILE A 41 -6.15 -24.61 6.29
C ILE A 41 -4.96 -23.82 6.86
N ARG A 42 -3.78 -24.44 6.92
CA ARG A 42 -2.55 -23.80 7.41
C ARG A 42 -2.12 -22.63 6.53
N GLU A 43 -2.17 -22.78 5.22
CA GLU A 43 -1.82 -21.72 4.26
C GLU A 43 -2.81 -20.58 4.29
N HIS A 44 -4.12 -20.86 4.38
CA HIS A 44 -5.15 -19.83 4.55
C HIS A 44 -4.90 -18.99 5.81
N ALA A 45 -4.67 -19.64 6.96
CA ALA A 45 -4.37 -18.93 8.20
C ALA A 45 -3.07 -18.11 8.10
N ALA A 46 -2.04 -18.64 7.46
CA ALA A 46 -0.78 -17.92 7.24
C ALA A 46 -0.96 -16.70 6.32
N ALA A 47 -1.77 -16.83 5.25
CA ALA A 47 -2.09 -15.77 4.32
C ALA A 47 -2.88 -14.63 4.98
N GLU A 48 -3.89 -14.96 5.80
CA GLU A 48 -4.66 -13.95 6.55
C GLU A 48 -3.77 -13.15 7.52
N GLN A 49 -2.88 -13.83 8.25
CA GLN A 49 -1.94 -13.17 9.14
C GLN A 49 -0.96 -12.28 8.38
N ALA A 50 -0.47 -12.73 7.22
CA ALA A 50 0.42 -11.94 6.38
C ALA A 50 -0.29 -10.70 5.83
N ALA A 51 -1.53 -10.84 5.36
CA ALA A 51 -2.35 -9.72 4.90
C ALA A 51 -2.61 -8.71 6.02
N THR A 52 -2.92 -9.19 7.23
CA THR A 52 -3.13 -8.32 8.41
C THR A 52 -1.88 -7.53 8.78
N ARG A 53 -0.71 -8.19 8.79
CA ARG A 53 0.58 -7.51 9.04
C ARG A 53 0.88 -6.47 7.97
N ALA A 54 0.66 -6.81 6.70
CA ALA A 54 0.88 -5.87 5.59
C ALA A 54 -0.04 -4.65 5.70
N ALA A 55 -1.33 -4.86 6.00
CA ALA A 55 -2.29 -3.77 6.21
C ALA A 55 -1.85 -2.85 7.36
N ASN A 56 -1.45 -3.41 8.50
CA ASN A 56 -0.98 -2.62 9.64
C ASN A 56 0.29 -1.82 9.31
N ASN A 57 1.24 -2.43 8.58
CA ASN A 57 2.45 -1.72 8.15
C ASN A 57 2.13 -0.57 7.19
N ILE A 58 1.18 -0.75 6.27
CA ILE A 58 0.73 0.32 5.36
C ILE A 58 0.09 1.46 6.16
N VAL A 59 -0.75 1.17 7.14
CA VAL A 59 -1.37 2.20 8.00
C VAL A 59 -0.31 3.01 8.74
N GLN A 60 0.70 2.35 9.32
CA GLN A 60 1.79 3.03 10.01
C GLN A 60 2.62 3.91 9.06
N LEU A 61 2.86 3.43 7.84
CA LEU A 61 3.56 4.20 6.82
C LEU A 61 2.76 5.45 6.41
N ILE A 62 1.44 5.30 6.21
CA ILE A 62 0.55 6.43 5.88
C ILE A 62 0.55 7.45 7.01
N ASP A 63 0.45 7.02 8.27
CA ASP A 63 0.46 7.92 9.43
C ASP A 63 1.75 8.74 9.50
N ALA A 64 2.90 8.07 9.33
CA ALA A 64 4.20 8.73 9.29
C ALA A 64 4.33 9.69 8.11
N ASP A 65 3.85 9.30 6.92
CA ASP A 65 3.88 10.15 5.73
C ASP A 65 2.98 11.39 5.88
N VAL A 66 1.75 11.23 6.38
CA VAL A 66 0.83 12.34 6.63
C VAL A 66 1.41 13.30 7.66
N LEU A 67 1.90 12.81 8.79
CA LEU A 67 2.51 13.64 9.83
C LEU A 67 3.69 14.43 9.26
N ARG A 68 4.58 13.75 8.54
CA ARG A 68 5.76 14.36 7.95
C ARG A 68 5.41 15.40 6.91
N ASN A 69 4.43 15.11 6.06
CA ASN A 69 3.97 16.05 5.05
C ASN A 69 3.35 17.29 5.71
N VAL A 70 2.45 17.13 6.68
CA VAL A 70 1.87 18.27 7.42
C VAL A 70 2.94 19.13 8.07
N GLU A 71 3.96 18.53 8.67
CA GLU A 71 5.11 19.26 9.23
C GLU A 71 5.88 20.04 8.16
N LEU A 72 6.09 19.46 6.98
CA LEU A 72 6.71 20.16 5.84
C LEU A 72 5.85 21.33 5.34
N TYR A 73 4.52 21.18 5.32
CA TYR A 73 3.61 22.28 4.99
C TYR A 73 3.71 23.41 6.03
N ASP A 74 3.67 23.09 7.32
CA ASP A 74 3.81 24.06 8.41
C ASP A 74 5.16 24.81 8.34
N LEU A 75 6.26 24.09 8.14
CA LEU A 75 7.59 24.70 7.99
C LEU A 75 7.68 25.60 6.76
N SER A 76 7.04 25.20 5.65
CA SER A 76 6.96 26.01 4.43
C SER A 76 6.19 27.31 4.67
N LEU A 77 5.01 27.23 5.31
CA LEU A 77 4.14 28.38 5.57
C LEU A 77 4.77 29.34 6.57
N LYS A 78 5.38 28.82 7.65
CA LYS A 78 6.17 29.63 8.60
C LYS A 78 7.34 30.33 7.92
N GLY A 79 8.02 29.63 6.99
CA GLY A 79 9.07 30.22 6.16
C GLY A 79 8.57 31.37 5.30
N LEU A 80 7.43 31.18 4.61
CA LEU A 80 6.79 32.20 3.78
C LEU A 80 6.35 33.41 4.61
N ILE A 81 5.72 33.20 5.77
CA ILE A 81 5.33 34.27 6.69
C ILE A 81 6.56 35.04 7.18
N SER A 82 7.62 34.33 7.58
CA SER A 82 8.86 34.94 8.03
C SER A 82 9.53 35.78 6.93
N ALA A 83 9.55 35.27 5.69
CA ALA A 83 10.06 36.02 4.55
C ALA A 83 9.16 37.23 4.21
N ALA A 84 7.84 37.11 4.31
CA ALA A 84 6.92 38.22 4.07
C ALA A 84 7.07 39.37 5.09
N GLN A 85 7.50 39.06 6.31
CA GLN A 85 7.75 40.05 7.37
C GLN A 85 9.10 40.77 7.24
N ARG A 86 9.96 40.37 6.30
CA ARG A 86 11.28 40.97 6.10
C ARG A 86 11.19 42.26 5.30
N ASP A 87 11.53 43.37 5.92
CA ASP A 87 11.53 44.69 5.26
C ASP A 87 12.60 44.79 4.16
N ASP A 88 13.75 44.14 4.32
CA ASP A 88 14.85 44.16 3.34
C ASP A 88 14.49 43.46 2.01
N LEU A 89 13.48 42.59 2.00
CA LEU A 89 12.97 41.96 0.78
C LEU A 89 12.02 42.88 -0.02
N LYS A 90 11.51 43.96 0.57
CA LYS A 90 10.65 44.93 -0.12
C LYS A 90 11.40 45.72 -1.18
N ASP A 91 12.69 45.94 -0.98
CA ASP A 91 13.57 46.65 -1.92
C ASP A 91 14.25 45.71 -2.92
N ALA A 92 14.17 44.39 -2.70
CA ALA A 92 14.71 43.38 -3.62
C ALA A 92 13.90 43.31 -4.92
N SER A 93 14.55 42.86 -6.01
CA SER A 93 13.89 42.63 -7.29
C SER A 93 12.77 41.59 -7.16
N ALA A 94 11.76 41.68 -8.03
CA ALA A 94 10.60 40.78 -7.99
C ALA A 94 11.00 39.31 -8.02
N SER A 95 11.99 38.94 -8.84
CA SER A 95 12.48 37.55 -8.92
C SER A 95 13.17 37.08 -7.65
N ILE A 96 13.97 37.94 -6.99
CA ILE A 96 14.64 37.59 -5.72
C ILE A 96 13.62 37.46 -4.59
N ARG A 97 12.64 38.37 -4.54
CA ARG A 97 11.57 38.33 -3.56
C ARG A 97 10.70 37.09 -3.72
N HIS A 98 10.33 36.75 -4.97
CA HIS A 98 9.59 35.53 -5.29
C HIS A 98 10.35 34.28 -4.84
N LEU A 99 11.64 34.19 -5.19
CA LEU A 99 12.49 33.09 -4.74
C LEU A 99 12.54 33.03 -3.22
N ALA A 100 12.78 34.15 -2.52
CA ALA A 100 12.88 34.18 -1.07
C ALA A 100 11.56 33.82 -0.35
N LEU A 101 10.41 34.23 -0.89
CA LEU A 101 9.08 33.91 -0.34
C LEU A 101 8.73 32.44 -0.51
N PHE A 102 9.14 31.83 -1.62
CA PHE A 102 8.71 30.49 -2.02
C PHE A 102 9.83 29.43 -2.02
N ASP A 103 11.05 29.76 -1.62
CA ASP A 103 12.21 28.85 -1.57
C ASP A 103 11.86 27.53 -0.88
N ARG A 104 11.24 27.65 0.30
CA ARG A 104 10.74 26.51 1.10
C ARG A 104 9.39 25.97 0.64
N ALA A 105 8.58 26.77 -0.04
CA ALA A 105 7.29 26.34 -0.55
C ALA A 105 7.42 25.24 -1.61
N THR A 106 8.55 25.21 -2.34
CA THR A 106 8.94 24.19 -3.33
C THR A 106 9.17 22.79 -2.72
N ALA A 107 9.33 22.68 -1.39
CA ALA A 107 9.73 21.44 -0.74
C ALA A 107 8.60 20.41 -0.53
N ALA A 108 7.33 20.77 -0.72
CA ALA A 108 6.25 19.78 -0.68
C ALA A 108 5.86 19.38 -2.11
N PRO A 109 6.09 18.12 -2.53
CA PRO A 109 5.51 17.61 -3.76
C PRO A 109 3.98 17.63 -3.60
N TYR A 110 3.24 17.94 -4.66
CA TYR A 110 1.76 18.04 -4.71
C TYR A 110 1.09 19.34 -4.22
N LYS A 111 1.77 20.49 -4.28
CA LYS A 111 1.11 21.77 -3.99
C LYS A 111 0.30 22.28 -5.19
N GLY A 112 -0.97 22.58 -4.96
CA GLY A 112 -1.64 23.66 -5.69
C GLY A 112 -0.96 25.01 -5.38
N ASP A 113 -1.28 26.04 -6.15
CA ASP A 113 -0.63 27.36 -6.00
C ASP A 113 -0.78 27.91 -4.57
N ILE A 114 0.32 28.36 -3.96
CA ILE A 114 0.31 29.09 -2.69
C ILE A 114 0.21 30.57 -2.98
N LEU A 115 -0.75 31.23 -2.34
CA LEU A 115 -0.96 32.65 -2.43
C LEU A 115 -0.66 33.32 -1.09
N LEU A 116 0.08 34.43 -1.12
CA LEU A 116 0.13 35.38 -0.02
C LEU A 116 -0.99 36.39 -0.25
N LEU A 117 -1.91 36.49 0.70
CA LEU A 117 -3.02 37.43 0.64
C LEU A 117 -2.82 38.57 1.64
N ASP A 118 -3.37 39.72 1.33
CA ASP A 118 -3.51 40.79 2.31
C ASP A 118 -4.75 40.59 3.20
N ARG A 119 -4.95 41.52 4.15
CA ARG A 119 -6.10 41.51 5.06
C ARG A 119 -7.47 41.68 4.37
N HIS A 120 -7.48 42.13 3.12
CA HIS A 120 -8.66 42.34 2.30
C HIS A 120 -8.89 41.17 1.33
N GLY A 121 -8.03 40.16 1.34
CA GLY A 121 -8.10 39.00 0.46
C GLY A 121 -7.43 39.20 -0.90
N ASP A 122 -6.76 40.32 -1.14
CA ASP A 122 -6.06 40.60 -2.39
C ASP A 122 -4.73 39.82 -2.46
N VAL A 123 -4.42 39.27 -3.64
CA VAL A 123 -3.18 38.52 -3.84
C VAL A 123 -1.97 39.46 -3.87
N LEU A 124 -1.07 39.28 -2.90
CA LEU A 124 0.22 39.97 -2.81
C LEU A 124 1.36 39.19 -3.48
N ALA A 125 1.32 37.87 -3.41
CA ALA A 125 2.32 37.00 -4.05
C ALA A 125 1.70 35.66 -4.47
N ASP A 126 2.27 35.04 -5.50
CA ASP A 126 1.82 33.78 -6.08
C ASP A 126 3.01 32.85 -6.33
N SER A 127 2.95 31.62 -5.83
CA SER A 127 4.03 30.66 -6.05
C SER A 127 4.19 30.27 -7.52
N ALA A 128 3.12 30.31 -8.31
CA ALA A 128 3.12 29.90 -9.71
C ALA A 128 3.73 30.95 -10.66
N SER A 129 3.84 32.21 -10.24
CA SER A 129 4.30 33.30 -11.09
C SER A 129 4.98 34.42 -10.30
N VAL A 130 6.09 34.93 -10.83
CA VAL A 130 6.79 36.11 -10.29
C VAL A 130 5.88 37.35 -10.31
N VAL A 131 5.02 37.47 -11.32
CA VAL A 131 3.96 38.49 -11.35
C VAL A 131 2.70 37.86 -10.74
N PRO A 132 2.23 38.35 -9.57
CA PRO A 132 1.07 37.77 -8.91
C PRO A 132 -0.18 37.88 -9.78
N ARG A 133 -1.04 36.85 -9.77
CA ARG A 133 -2.35 36.93 -10.42
C ARG A 133 -3.21 38.01 -9.76
N THR A 134 -3.99 38.72 -10.56
CA THR A 134 -4.99 39.65 -10.05
C THR A 134 -6.22 38.87 -9.59
N GLY A 135 -6.46 38.85 -8.29
CA GLY A 135 -7.60 38.15 -7.69
C GLY A 135 -7.81 38.58 -6.25
N ASN A 136 -9.07 38.49 -5.81
CA ASN A 136 -9.46 38.68 -4.43
C ASN A 136 -10.16 37.40 -3.95
N TYR A 137 -9.81 36.95 -2.74
CA TYR A 137 -10.31 35.71 -2.14
C TYR A 137 -11.03 35.95 -0.81
N ALA A 138 -11.51 37.17 -0.55
CA ALA A 138 -12.27 37.49 0.66
C ALA A 138 -13.59 36.72 0.77
N ASP A 139 -14.19 36.36 -0.36
CA ASP A 139 -15.50 35.70 -0.41
C ASP A 139 -15.41 34.16 -0.33
N ARG A 140 -14.22 33.59 -0.10
CA ARG A 140 -14.05 32.14 0.04
C ARG A 140 -14.15 31.71 1.50
N GLU A 141 -15.38 31.44 1.93
CA GLU A 141 -15.70 30.58 3.08
C GLU A 141 -16.29 29.24 2.63
#